data_AF-A0A2V9XBZ2-F1
#
_entry.id   AF-A0A2V9XBZ2-F1
#
_cell.length_a   1.000
_cell.length_b   1.000
_cell.length_c   1.000
_cell.angle_alpha   90.00
_cell.angle_beta   90.00
_cell.angle_gamma   90.00
#
_symmetry.space_group_name_H-M   'P 1'
#
loop_
_entity.id
_entity.type
_entity.pdbx_description
1 polymer ?
#
loop_
_entity_poly.entity_id
_entity_poly.type
_entity_poly.pdbx_seq_one_letter_code
_entity_poly.pdbx_strand_id
1 'polypeptide(L)'
;MVILEPPETDTHIAIVDSQAADASAAVAAGWAAYKPEAKRPLKLVTPRPAREGWDERQAFEYETSPNERAVVEALALRAGSKWTAVILDGSEPTVEKRSAPIGLIFESLRPKGYQRESFAGRKPQPLDAAHIAQIKAFVETSMQELGIPGASMALIDGGKVVYEGGIGVRELGKPERVDENTLFMAASNTKGMTTLLLSELVDERKLKWDQPVIEVYPSFKLGDAKTTKKVLVKNLICACTGLPRQDLEWIFEFKNATPESTLALLGTMQPTSKFGEVFQYSNLMAAAAGYIGTHLVSPNRELGAAYDEAMQQKIFDPLGMKST
;
A
#
# COMPACT_ATOMS: atom_id res chain seq x y z
N MET A 1 -10.75 -28.98 1.25
CA MET A 1 -10.27 -27.92 0.35
C MET A 1 -11.37 -26.89 0.21
N VAL A 2 -11.00 -25.61 0.21
CA VAL A 2 -11.88 -24.49 -0.12
C VAL A 2 -11.29 -23.80 -1.35
N ILE A 3 -12.11 -23.46 -2.34
CA ILE A 3 -11.69 -22.66 -3.49
C ILE A 3 -12.45 -21.34 -3.42
N LEU A 4 -11.72 -20.23 -3.48
CA LEU A 4 -12.27 -18.89 -3.57
C LEU A 4 -12.16 -18.41 -5.01
N GLU A 5 -13.29 -17.97 -5.56
CA GLU A 5 -13.43 -17.57 -6.96
C GLU A 5 -13.91 -16.13 -7.02
N PRO A 6 -13.23 -15.25 -7.78
CA PRO A 6 -13.79 -13.96 -8.14
C PRO A 6 -14.83 -14.11 -9.28
N PRO A 7 -15.57 -13.03 -9.59
CA PRO A 7 -16.41 -12.96 -10.79
C PRO A 7 -15.68 -13.32 -12.09
N GLU A 8 -14.38 -13.05 -12.19
CA GLU A 8 -13.51 -13.48 -13.28
C GLU A 8 -13.13 -14.96 -13.09
N THR A 9 -13.45 -15.81 -14.06
CA THR A 9 -13.29 -17.27 -13.95
C THR A 9 -11.86 -17.76 -14.15
N ASP A 10 -10.90 -16.86 -14.31
CA ASP A 10 -9.52 -17.15 -14.69
C ASP A 10 -8.56 -17.16 -13.49
N THR A 11 -9.05 -16.96 -12.26
CA THR A 11 -8.24 -16.85 -11.05
C THR A 11 -8.90 -17.57 -9.89
N HIS A 12 -8.11 -18.36 -9.15
CA HIS A 12 -8.60 -19.12 -8.01
C HIS A 12 -7.61 -19.00 -6.85
N ILE A 13 -8.15 -19.01 -5.63
CA ILE A 13 -7.35 -19.28 -4.42
C ILE A 13 -7.81 -20.60 -3.83
N ALA A 14 -6.94 -21.61 -3.86
CA ALA A 14 -7.21 -22.91 -3.24
C ALA A 14 -6.55 -22.98 -1.85
N ILE A 15 -7.35 -23.33 -0.84
CA ILE A 15 -6.92 -23.50 0.54
C ILE A 15 -7.08 -24.97 0.93
N VAL A 16 -5.97 -25.61 1.28
CA VAL A 16 -5.89 -27.06 1.52
C VAL A 16 -5.16 -27.35 2.82
N ASP A 17 -5.87 -27.93 3.78
CA ASP A 17 -5.25 -28.48 4.98
C ASP A 17 -4.66 -29.88 4.72
N SER A 18 -3.53 -30.17 5.34
CA SER A 18 -2.84 -31.46 5.25
C SER A 18 -2.08 -31.79 6.54
N GLN A 19 -1.63 -33.05 6.65
CA GLN A 19 -0.66 -33.52 7.65
C GLN A 19 0.69 -33.79 6.97
N ALA A 20 1.18 -32.80 6.23
CA ALA A 20 2.45 -32.91 5.53
C ALA A 20 3.65 -32.91 6.50
N ALA A 21 4.77 -33.50 6.07
CA ALA A 21 5.99 -33.52 6.86
C ALA A 21 6.65 -32.12 6.95
N ASP A 22 6.51 -31.33 5.89
CA ASP A 22 7.11 -30.00 5.75
C ASP A 22 6.27 -29.11 4.81
N ALA A 23 6.71 -27.86 4.64
CA ALA A 23 6.05 -26.86 3.81
C ALA A 23 5.93 -27.27 2.33
N SER A 24 6.98 -27.86 1.77
CA SER A 24 7.02 -28.28 0.36
C SER A 24 6.04 -29.43 0.11
N ALA A 25 6.00 -30.41 1.01
CA ALA A 25 5.03 -31.50 0.98
C ALA A 25 3.59 -30.98 1.17
N ALA A 26 3.39 -29.95 1.99
CA ALA A 26 2.07 -29.33 2.16
C ALA A 26 1.58 -28.67 0.87
N VAL A 27 2.44 -27.90 0.20
CA VAL A 27 2.12 -27.24 -1.08
C VAL A 27 1.93 -28.26 -2.20
N ALA A 28 2.74 -29.32 -2.24
CA ALA A 28 2.55 -30.43 -3.18
C ALA A 28 1.20 -31.14 -2.97
N ALA A 29 0.81 -31.40 -1.71
CA ALA A 29 -0.51 -31.92 -1.39
C ALA A 29 -1.64 -30.94 -1.79
N GLY A 30 -1.41 -29.64 -1.63
CA GLY A 30 -2.30 -28.58 -2.09
C GLY A 30 -2.54 -28.64 -3.60
N TRP A 31 -1.49 -28.68 -4.40
CA TRP A 31 -1.59 -28.80 -5.86
C TRP A 31 -2.24 -30.12 -6.28
N ALA A 32 -1.90 -31.23 -5.65
CA ALA A 32 -2.51 -32.53 -5.94
C ALA A 32 -4.03 -32.53 -5.69
N ALA A 33 -4.51 -31.77 -4.68
CA ALA A 33 -5.93 -31.65 -4.39
C ALA A 33 -6.66 -30.65 -5.30
N TYR A 34 -6.01 -29.54 -5.66
CA TYR A 34 -6.61 -28.47 -6.45
C TYR A 34 -6.54 -28.73 -7.96
N LYS A 35 -5.35 -29.05 -8.47
CA LYS A 35 -5.03 -29.12 -9.90
C LYS A 35 -3.85 -30.09 -10.13
N PRO A 36 -4.08 -31.41 -10.01
CA PRO A 36 -3.01 -32.42 -10.00
C PRO A 36 -2.16 -32.47 -11.28
N GLU A 37 -2.68 -31.96 -12.38
CA GLU A 37 -1.98 -31.83 -13.66
C GLU A 37 -1.02 -30.62 -13.72
N ALA A 38 -1.10 -29.68 -12.77
CA ALA A 38 -0.23 -28.51 -12.72
C ALA A 38 1.23 -28.93 -12.42
N LYS A 39 2.11 -28.68 -13.38
CA LYS A 39 3.54 -29.04 -13.31
C LYS A 39 4.43 -27.82 -13.57
N ARG A 40 4.32 -26.81 -12.71
CA ARG A 40 5.15 -25.60 -12.81
C ARG A 40 6.46 -25.75 -12.02
N PRO A 41 7.61 -25.38 -12.59
CA PRO A 41 8.85 -25.26 -11.84
C PRO A 41 8.73 -24.21 -10.74
N LEU A 42 9.40 -24.45 -9.62
CA LEU A 42 9.57 -23.45 -8.56
C LEU A 42 10.63 -22.45 -8.98
N LYS A 43 10.30 -21.17 -8.89
CA LYS A 43 11.22 -20.05 -9.11
C LYS A 43 11.97 -19.69 -7.84
N LEU A 44 11.25 -19.58 -6.72
CA LEU A 44 11.80 -19.13 -5.45
C LEU A 44 11.00 -19.70 -4.28
N VAL A 45 11.69 -20.06 -3.20
CA VAL A 45 11.08 -20.38 -1.90
C VAL A 45 11.68 -19.47 -0.85
N THR A 46 10.83 -18.73 -0.14
CA THR A 46 11.27 -17.73 0.84
C THR A 46 10.65 -18.01 2.21
N PRO A 47 11.46 -18.20 3.27
CA PRO A 47 10.93 -18.32 4.62
C PRO A 47 10.25 -17.02 5.05
N ARG A 48 9.17 -17.14 5.82
CA ARG A 48 8.43 -16.01 6.38
C ARG A 48 8.41 -16.15 7.90
N PRO A 49 8.54 -15.04 8.65
CA PRO A 49 8.54 -15.10 10.10
C PRO A 49 7.19 -15.62 10.63
N ALA A 50 7.26 -16.38 11.73
CA ALA A 50 6.09 -16.80 12.49
C ALA A 50 5.23 -15.57 12.84
N ARG A 51 3.91 -15.68 12.66
CA ARG A 51 2.99 -14.56 12.85
C ARG A 51 1.59 -15.09 13.07
N GLU A 52 0.82 -14.41 13.92
CA GLU A 52 -0.63 -14.65 14.04
C GLU A 52 -1.02 -16.11 14.36
N GLY A 53 -0.21 -16.79 15.18
CA GLY A 53 -0.45 -18.18 15.58
C GLY A 53 0.07 -19.24 14.61
N TRP A 54 0.68 -18.84 13.50
CA TRP A 54 1.41 -19.75 12.61
C TRP A 54 2.85 -19.90 13.07
N ASP A 55 3.25 -21.14 13.39
CA ASP A 55 4.58 -21.50 13.89
C ASP A 55 5.64 -21.37 12.80
N GLU A 56 5.26 -21.67 11.55
CA GLU A 56 6.13 -21.68 10.40
C GLU A 56 5.38 -21.25 9.16
N ARG A 57 6.05 -20.49 8.30
CA ARG A 57 5.47 -19.93 7.10
C ARG A 57 6.51 -19.93 5.98
N GLN A 58 6.13 -20.39 4.79
CA GLN A 58 7.01 -20.36 3.61
C GLN A 58 6.22 -19.95 2.37
N ALA A 59 6.74 -18.97 1.64
CA ALA A 59 6.19 -18.52 0.36
C ALA A 59 6.90 -19.22 -0.79
N PHE A 60 6.14 -19.62 -1.80
CA PHE A 60 6.59 -20.33 -3.00
C PHE A 60 6.15 -19.52 -4.22
N GLU A 61 7.09 -19.13 -5.05
CA GLU A 61 6.84 -18.52 -6.34
C GLU A 61 7.14 -19.53 -7.45
N TYR A 62 6.30 -19.55 -8.48
CA TYR A 62 6.45 -20.46 -9.61
C TYR A 62 6.93 -19.72 -10.86
N GLU A 63 7.61 -20.45 -11.75
CA GLU A 63 7.95 -19.92 -13.06
C GLU A 63 6.68 -19.73 -13.91
N THR A 64 6.54 -18.54 -14.48
CA THR A 64 5.52 -18.21 -15.49
C THR A 64 6.19 -17.54 -16.67
N SER A 65 5.65 -17.75 -17.88
CA SER A 65 6.17 -17.07 -19.08
C SER A 65 5.46 -15.71 -19.27
N PRO A 66 6.15 -14.69 -19.82
CA PRO A 66 5.49 -13.41 -20.13
C PRO A 66 4.26 -13.55 -21.03
N ASN A 67 4.26 -14.52 -21.94
CA ASN A 67 3.14 -14.78 -22.85
C ASN A 67 1.91 -15.35 -22.15
N GLU A 68 2.12 -16.05 -21.03
CA GLU A 68 1.03 -16.66 -20.27
C GLU A 68 0.25 -15.62 -19.45
N ARG A 69 0.93 -14.54 -19.04
CA ARG A 69 0.36 -13.51 -18.16
C ARG A 69 -0.30 -14.13 -16.92
N ALA A 70 0.36 -15.11 -16.32
CA ALA A 70 -0.12 -15.79 -15.13
C ALA A 70 0.67 -15.35 -13.89
N VAL A 71 -0.03 -15.31 -12.76
CA VAL A 71 0.53 -15.17 -11.42
C VAL A 71 0.24 -16.48 -10.69
N VAL A 72 1.30 -17.18 -10.32
CA VAL A 72 1.19 -18.46 -9.63
C VAL A 72 2.12 -18.47 -8.42
N GLU A 73 1.51 -18.55 -7.25
CA GLU A 73 2.18 -18.47 -5.95
C GLU A 73 1.51 -19.43 -4.96
N ALA A 74 2.24 -19.84 -3.92
CA ALA A 74 1.67 -20.55 -2.79
C ALA A 74 2.27 -20.10 -1.46
N LEU A 75 1.48 -20.24 -0.39
CA LEU A 75 1.90 -20.02 0.98
C LEU A 75 1.62 -21.28 1.79
N ALA A 76 2.65 -21.86 2.39
CA ALA A 76 2.54 -22.92 3.38
C ALA A 76 2.51 -22.32 4.78
N LEU A 77 1.55 -22.71 5.60
CA LEU A 77 1.33 -22.22 6.95
C LEU A 77 1.23 -23.42 7.92
N ARG A 78 2.10 -23.51 8.92
CA ARG A 78 2.04 -24.58 9.93
C ARG A 78 1.49 -24.07 11.26
N ALA A 79 0.60 -24.87 11.85
CA ALA A 79 0.21 -24.74 13.25
C ALA A 79 0.19 -26.12 13.91
N GLY A 80 1.06 -26.32 14.90
CA GLY A 80 1.33 -27.63 15.47
C GLY A 80 1.83 -28.62 14.41
N SER A 81 1.11 -29.74 14.26
CA SER A 81 1.39 -30.78 13.25
C SER A 81 0.60 -30.63 11.95
N LYS A 82 -0.23 -29.58 11.82
CA LYS A 82 -1.06 -29.36 10.63
C LYS A 82 -0.48 -28.28 9.75
N TRP A 83 -0.59 -28.50 8.45
CA TRP A 83 -0.23 -27.52 7.43
C TRP A 83 -1.46 -27.07 6.67
N THR A 84 -1.47 -25.81 6.28
CA THR A 84 -2.43 -25.22 5.36
C THR A 84 -1.63 -24.66 4.17
N ALA A 85 -1.89 -25.18 2.97
CA ALA A 85 -1.39 -24.61 1.73
C ALA A 85 -2.44 -23.66 1.14
N VAL A 86 -2.02 -22.45 0.77
CA VAL A 86 -2.84 -21.45 0.10
C VAL A 86 -2.22 -21.18 -1.25
N ILE A 87 -2.88 -21.57 -2.34
CA ILE A 87 -2.38 -21.48 -3.71
C ILE A 87 -3.15 -20.39 -4.43
N LEU A 88 -2.46 -19.42 -5.01
CA LEU A 88 -2.98 -18.46 -5.99
C LEU A 88 -2.60 -18.96 -7.37
N ASP A 89 -3.59 -19.26 -8.21
CA ASP A 89 -3.43 -19.64 -9.63
C ASP A 89 -4.37 -18.75 -10.45
N GLY A 90 -3.82 -17.74 -11.11
CA GLY A 90 -4.64 -16.78 -11.85
C GLY A 90 -3.95 -15.97 -12.91
N SER A 91 -4.72 -15.14 -13.61
CA SER A 91 -4.21 -14.21 -14.61
C SER A 91 -3.71 -12.92 -13.96
N GLU A 92 -2.67 -12.34 -14.53
CA GLU A 92 -2.11 -11.06 -14.12
C GLU A 92 -3.17 -9.94 -14.09
N PRO A 93 -4.04 -9.75 -15.12
CA PRO A 93 -5.08 -8.71 -15.07
C PRO A 93 -6.06 -8.87 -13.89
N THR A 94 -6.50 -10.09 -13.60
CA THR A 94 -7.44 -10.34 -12.51
C THR A 94 -6.76 -10.19 -11.15
N VAL A 95 -5.53 -10.70 -11.01
CA VAL A 95 -4.75 -10.56 -9.77
C VAL A 95 -4.44 -9.09 -9.50
N GLU A 96 -4.07 -8.30 -10.50
CA GLU A 96 -3.83 -6.87 -10.34
C GLU A 96 -5.10 -6.14 -9.88
N LYS A 97 -6.22 -6.36 -10.59
CA LYS A 97 -7.54 -5.80 -10.26
C LYS A 97 -7.99 -6.15 -8.84
N ARG A 98 -7.67 -7.35 -8.37
CA ARG A 98 -8.12 -7.90 -7.07
C ARG A 98 -7.01 -8.05 -6.03
N SER A 99 -5.89 -7.36 -6.23
CA SER A 99 -4.72 -7.47 -5.35
C SER A 99 -5.05 -7.19 -3.88
N ALA A 100 -5.89 -6.20 -3.59
CA ALA A 100 -6.32 -5.88 -2.23
C ALA A 100 -7.14 -7.01 -1.55
N PRO A 101 -8.25 -7.51 -2.10
CA PRO A 101 -8.97 -8.63 -1.50
C PRO A 101 -8.15 -9.93 -1.47
N ILE A 102 -7.29 -10.19 -2.46
CA ILE A 102 -6.36 -11.33 -2.44
C ILE A 102 -5.40 -11.20 -1.26
N GLY A 103 -4.78 -10.03 -1.08
CA GLY A 103 -3.88 -9.74 0.05
C GLY A 103 -4.59 -9.94 1.39
N LEU A 104 -5.83 -9.46 1.53
CA LEU A 104 -6.63 -9.69 2.73
C LEU A 104 -6.83 -11.18 3.03
N ILE A 105 -7.07 -12.03 2.02
CA ILE A 105 -7.16 -13.48 2.23
C ILE A 105 -5.84 -14.02 2.80
N PHE A 106 -4.72 -13.74 2.15
CA PHE A 106 -3.40 -14.22 2.57
C PHE A 106 -2.99 -13.72 3.96
N GLU A 107 -3.42 -12.51 4.35
CA GLU A 107 -3.05 -11.89 5.63
C GLU A 107 -4.05 -12.16 6.77
N SER A 108 -5.29 -12.59 6.46
CA SER A 108 -6.35 -12.80 7.45
C SER A 108 -6.54 -14.25 7.89
N LEU A 109 -5.97 -15.23 7.19
CA LEU A 109 -6.04 -16.63 7.60
C LEU A 109 -5.39 -16.86 8.97
N ARG A 110 -6.08 -17.61 9.82
CA ARG A 110 -5.65 -17.97 11.17
C ARG A 110 -5.83 -19.46 11.40
N PRO A 111 -4.97 -20.10 12.20
CA PRO A 111 -5.16 -21.51 12.53
C PRO A 111 -6.40 -21.68 13.42
N LYS A 112 -7.01 -22.87 13.34
CA LYS A 112 -8.20 -23.20 14.13
C LYS A 112 -7.91 -23.03 15.62
N GLY A 113 -8.74 -22.26 16.31
CA GLY A 113 -8.61 -21.99 17.75
C GLY A 113 -7.67 -20.85 18.09
N TYR A 114 -7.05 -20.20 17.10
CA TYR A 114 -6.27 -18.98 17.34
C TYR A 114 -7.15 -17.88 17.94
N GLN A 115 -6.71 -17.33 19.06
CA GLN A 115 -7.28 -16.12 19.63
C GLN A 115 -6.27 -15.00 19.44
N ARG A 116 -6.70 -13.93 18.75
CA ARG A 116 -5.87 -12.75 18.58
C ARG A 116 -5.60 -12.14 19.95
N GLU A 117 -4.35 -11.74 20.19
CA GLU A 117 -4.01 -10.99 21.39
C GLU A 117 -4.84 -9.70 21.44
N SER A 118 -5.47 -9.46 22.59
CA SER A 118 -6.21 -8.24 22.86
C SER A 118 -5.50 -7.43 23.92
N PHE A 119 -5.27 -6.16 23.62
CA PHE A 119 -4.76 -5.17 24.58
C PHE A 119 -5.89 -4.38 25.24
N ALA A 120 -7.16 -4.73 24.97
CA ALA A 120 -8.30 -4.07 25.59
C ALA A 120 -8.23 -4.19 27.12
N GLY A 121 -8.33 -3.05 27.82
CA GLY A 121 -8.23 -2.98 29.27
C GLY A 121 -6.82 -3.13 29.84
N ARG A 122 -5.79 -3.34 29.01
CA ARG A 122 -4.39 -3.35 29.47
C ARG A 122 -3.86 -1.92 29.55
N LYS A 123 -3.10 -1.62 30.61
CA LYS A 123 -2.38 -0.35 30.73
C LYS A 123 -1.14 -0.38 29.81
N PRO A 124 -0.95 0.60 28.91
CA PRO A 124 0.27 0.67 28.11
C PRO A 124 1.48 0.91 29.01
N GLN A 125 2.59 0.24 28.69
CA GLN A 125 3.88 0.54 29.32
C GLN A 125 4.38 1.89 28.80
N PRO A 126 5.01 2.72 29.66
CA PRO A 126 5.59 3.96 29.19
C PRO A 126 6.78 3.68 28.26
N LEU A 127 6.99 4.56 27.30
CA LEU A 127 8.22 4.59 26.50
C LEU A 127 9.36 5.23 27.32
N ASP A 128 9.77 4.56 28.39
CA ASP A 128 10.92 4.97 29.20
C ASP A 128 12.25 4.70 28.48
N ALA A 129 13.36 5.10 29.12
CA ALA A 129 14.69 4.96 28.54
C ALA A 129 15.06 3.52 28.18
N ALA A 130 14.59 2.53 28.94
CA ALA A 130 14.89 1.12 28.67
C ALA A 130 14.13 0.63 27.43
N HIS A 131 12.83 0.94 27.33
CA HIS A 131 12.03 0.60 26.16
C HIS A 131 12.51 1.32 24.90
N ILE A 132 12.88 2.60 25.00
CA ILE A 132 13.45 3.37 23.88
C ILE A 132 14.76 2.71 23.41
N ALA A 133 15.66 2.33 24.33
CA ALA A 133 16.91 1.66 23.98
C ALA A 133 16.67 0.32 23.27
N GLN A 134 15.66 -0.44 23.72
CA GLN A 134 15.28 -1.71 23.09
C GLN A 134 14.77 -1.50 21.66
N ILE A 135 13.90 -0.53 21.42
CA ILE A 135 13.38 -0.20 20.08
C ILE A 135 14.52 0.23 19.17
N LYS A 136 15.43 1.09 19.65
CA LYS A 136 16.60 1.53 18.87
C LYS A 136 17.50 0.37 18.47
N ALA A 137 17.81 -0.53 19.41
CA ALA A 137 18.62 -1.71 19.13
C ALA A 137 17.95 -2.62 18.08
N PHE A 138 16.64 -2.83 18.19
CA PHE A 138 15.87 -3.58 17.19
C PHE A 138 15.96 -2.94 15.79
N VAL A 139 15.79 -1.61 15.69
CA VAL A 139 15.90 -0.89 14.43
C VAL A 139 17.32 -1.00 13.86
N GLU A 140 18.36 -0.82 14.70
CA GLU A 140 19.75 -0.91 14.26
C GLU A 140 20.12 -2.32 13.76
N THR A 141 19.71 -3.38 14.46
CA THR A 141 19.88 -4.76 13.99
C THR A 141 19.16 -4.98 12.67
N SER A 142 17.91 -4.55 12.57
CA SER A 142 17.12 -4.69 11.33
C SER A 142 17.77 -3.94 10.16
N MET A 143 18.33 -2.75 10.41
CA MET A 143 19.04 -1.97 9.40
C MET A 143 20.28 -2.72 8.89
N GLN A 144 21.05 -3.35 9.78
CA GLN A 144 22.22 -4.14 9.40
C GLN A 144 21.82 -5.36 8.56
N GLU A 145 20.80 -6.10 8.97
CA GLU A 145 20.30 -7.28 8.25
C GLU A 145 19.74 -6.95 6.86
N LEU A 146 19.10 -5.78 6.73
CA LEU A 146 18.45 -5.33 5.49
C LEU A 146 19.32 -4.42 4.63
N GLY A 147 20.55 -4.11 5.06
CA GLY A 147 21.45 -3.20 4.34
C GLY A 147 20.92 -1.76 4.24
N ILE A 148 20.15 -1.30 5.23
CA ILE A 148 19.58 0.06 5.28
C ILE A 148 20.66 1.03 5.82
N PRO A 149 21.11 2.04 5.04
CA PRO A 149 22.22 2.91 5.45
C PRO A 149 21.91 3.80 6.66
N GLY A 150 20.68 4.30 6.75
CA GLY A 150 20.27 5.26 7.75
C GLY A 150 18.75 5.35 7.89
N ALA A 151 18.28 5.65 9.09
CA ALA A 151 16.87 5.83 9.41
C ALA A 151 16.69 6.90 10.49
N SER A 152 15.58 7.61 10.48
CA SER A 152 15.16 8.50 11.58
C SER A 152 13.89 7.97 12.24
N MET A 153 13.72 8.27 13.53
CA MET A 153 12.56 7.85 14.32
C MET A 153 12.20 8.92 15.34
N ALA A 154 10.90 9.16 15.48
CA ALA A 154 10.32 9.89 16.60
C ALA A 154 9.35 8.97 17.35
N LEU A 155 9.43 8.99 18.68
CA LEU A 155 8.56 8.22 19.58
C LEU A 155 7.74 9.19 20.43
N ILE A 156 6.43 8.98 20.45
CA ILE A 156 5.47 9.83 21.14
C ILE A 156 4.76 9.01 22.22
N ASP A 157 4.79 9.48 23.46
CA ASP A 157 4.08 8.90 24.59
C ASP A 157 3.34 9.98 25.38
N GLY A 158 2.08 9.73 25.73
CA GLY A 158 1.24 10.69 26.44
C GLY A 158 1.13 12.06 25.74
N GLY A 159 1.20 12.10 24.41
CA GLY A 159 1.17 13.33 23.62
C GLY A 159 2.46 14.15 23.64
N LYS A 160 3.58 13.57 24.12
CA LYS A 160 4.90 14.21 24.13
C LYS A 160 5.89 13.40 23.33
N VAL A 161 6.77 14.08 22.60
CA VAL A 161 7.95 13.46 22.01
C VAL A 161 8.88 13.04 23.15
N VAL A 162 9.11 11.73 23.29
CA VAL A 162 10.02 11.15 24.29
C VAL A 162 11.37 10.74 23.71
N TYR A 163 11.44 10.64 22.38
CA TYR A 163 12.67 10.45 21.62
C TYR A 163 12.48 10.96 20.20
N GLU A 164 13.50 11.61 19.66
CA GLU A 164 13.66 11.93 18.24
C GLU A 164 15.14 11.82 17.89
N GLY A 165 15.46 11.27 16.72
CA GLY A 165 16.84 11.17 16.28
C GLY A 165 17.05 10.23 15.11
N GLY A 166 18.31 10.11 14.69
CA GLY A 166 18.74 9.26 13.59
C GLY A 166 19.66 8.12 14.00
N ILE A 167 19.71 7.10 13.15
CA ILE A 167 20.58 5.92 13.21
C ILE A 167 21.25 5.79 11.84
N GLY A 168 22.53 5.40 11.81
CA GLY A 168 23.28 5.18 10.58
C GLY A 168 23.76 6.48 9.92
N VAL A 169 23.91 6.47 8.59
CA VAL A 169 24.45 7.56 7.77
C VAL A 169 23.49 7.97 6.66
N ARG A 170 23.59 9.22 6.22
CA ARG A 170 22.73 9.79 5.16
C ARG A 170 23.03 9.20 3.79
N GLU A 171 24.30 8.87 3.55
CA GLU A 171 24.79 8.36 2.28
C GLU A 171 25.84 7.27 2.50
N LEU A 172 25.77 6.20 1.70
CA LEU A 172 26.73 5.11 1.77
C LEU A 172 28.14 5.60 1.47
N GLY A 173 29.09 5.22 2.33
CA GLY A 173 30.50 5.60 2.20
C GLY A 173 30.84 7.02 2.67
N LYS A 174 29.86 7.79 3.18
CA LYS A 174 30.08 9.14 3.72
C LYS A 174 29.86 9.20 5.24
N PRO A 175 30.52 10.12 5.96
CA PRO A 175 30.48 10.16 7.42
C PRO A 175 29.25 10.86 8.00
N GLU A 176 28.46 11.58 7.20
CA GLU A 176 27.33 12.36 7.71
C GLU A 176 26.24 11.45 8.27
N ARG A 177 25.92 11.67 9.55
CA ARG A 177 24.91 10.91 10.28
C ARG A 177 23.51 11.36 9.91
N VAL A 178 22.56 10.42 9.98
CA VAL A 178 21.14 10.80 10.06
C VAL A 178 20.90 11.40 11.45
N ASP A 179 20.10 12.44 11.50
CA ASP A 179 19.61 13.11 12.71
C ASP A 179 18.11 13.40 12.61
N GLU A 180 17.54 14.03 13.64
CA GLU A 180 16.13 14.43 13.70
C GLU A 180 15.71 15.45 12.63
N ASN A 181 16.66 16.13 12.00
CA ASN A 181 16.42 17.16 10.98
C ASN A 181 16.70 16.66 9.55
N THR A 182 17.12 15.40 9.40
CA THR A 182 17.44 14.82 8.10
C THR A 182 16.16 14.60 7.29
N LEU A 183 16.08 15.23 6.12
CA LEU A 183 14.94 15.09 5.20
C LEU A 183 15.02 13.79 4.41
N PHE A 184 13.87 13.12 4.30
CA PHE A 184 13.65 11.94 3.47
C PHE A 184 12.50 12.20 2.51
N MET A 185 12.48 11.51 1.37
CA MET A 185 11.31 11.51 0.50
C MET A 185 10.16 10.80 1.21
N ALA A 186 9.14 11.56 1.63
CA ALA A 186 8.00 11.05 2.42
C ALA A 186 7.09 10.08 1.63
N ALA A 187 7.22 10.02 0.30
CA ALA A 187 6.48 9.12 -0.58
C ALA A 187 4.96 9.16 -0.32
N SER A 188 4.32 8.00 -0.13
CA SER A 188 2.86 7.92 0.00
C SER A 188 2.29 8.53 1.28
N ASN A 189 3.13 8.91 2.26
CA ASN A 189 2.69 9.66 3.43
C ASN A 189 2.10 11.02 3.05
N THR A 190 2.53 11.61 1.92
CA THR A 190 1.99 12.88 1.41
C THR A 190 0.48 12.82 1.15
N LYS A 191 -0.09 11.66 0.80
CA LYS A 191 -1.53 11.52 0.50
C LYS A 191 -2.42 11.82 1.70
N GLY A 192 -1.96 11.48 2.91
CA GLY A 192 -2.67 11.83 4.15
C GLY A 192 -2.75 13.35 4.31
N MET A 193 -1.64 14.04 4.03
CA MET A 193 -1.58 15.51 4.08
C MET A 193 -2.41 16.16 2.98
N THR A 194 -2.38 15.64 1.75
CA THR A 194 -3.28 16.07 0.66
C THR A 194 -4.75 15.91 1.07
N THR A 195 -5.10 14.78 1.70
CA THR A 195 -6.47 14.53 2.16
C THR A 195 -6.88 15.50 3.27
N LEU A 196 -5.97 15.81 4.20
CA LEU A 196 -6.19 16.83 5.23
C LEU A 196 -6.41 18.21 4.60
N LEU A 197 -5.60 18.61 3.61
CA LEU A 197 -5.77 19.84 2.86
C LEU A 197 -7.15 19.94 2.20
N LEU A 198 -7.62 18.87 1.56
CA LEU A 198 -8.98 18.84 1.00
C LEU A 198 -10.06 18.93 2.07
N SER A 199 -9.83 18.32 3.25
CA SER A 199 -10.75 18.40 4.39
C SER A 199 -10.88 19.84 4.90
N GLU A 200 -9.77 20.57 5.03
CA GLU A 200 -9.77 21.99 5.38
C GLU A 200 -10.60 22.82 4.37
N LEU A 201 -10.45 22.56 3.06
CA LEU A 201 -11.25 23.23 2.03
C LEU A 201 -12.76 22.88 2.11
N VAL A 202 -13.09 21.67 2.56
CA VAL A 202 -14.48 21.26 2.81
C VAL A 202 -15.05 21.95 4.04
N ASP A 203 -14.28 22.03 5.13
CA ASP A 203 -14.69 22.72 6.36
C ASP A 203 -14.87 24.23 6.13
N GLU A 204 -14.04 24.82 5.27
CA GLU A 204 -14.20 26.20 4.76
C GLU A 204 -15.40 26.36 3.79
N ARG A 205 -16.12 25.29 3.47
CA ARG A 205 -17.24 25.23 2.51
C ARG A 205 -16.87 25.65 1.08
N LYS A 206 -15.58 25.63 0.75
CA LYS A 206 -15.10 25.89 -0.62
C LYS A 206 -15.25 24.65 -1.48
N LEU A 207 -15.00 23.48 -0.91
CA LEU A 207 -15.10 22.18 -1.56
C LEU A 207 -16.23 21.37 -0.92
N LYS A 208 -16.77 20.38 -1.62
CA LYS A 208 -17.64 19.35 -1.04
C LYS A 208 -17.19 17.98 -1.49
N TRP A 209 -17.26 16.99 -0.60
CA TRP A 209 -16.87 15.61 -0.93
C TRP A 209 -17.73 14.98 -2.03
N ASP A 210 -18.99 15.36 -2.11
CA ASP A 210 -20.00 14.84 -3.02
C ASP A 210 -20.26 15.72 -4.24
N GLN A 211 -19.49 16.80 -4.44
CA GLN A 211 -19.58 17.57 -5.68
C GLN A 211 -18.87 16.85 -6.85
N PRO A 212 -19.40 16.94 -8.07
CA PRO A 212 -18.71 16.47 -9.27
C PRO A 212 -17.35 17.16 -9.46
N VAL A 213 -16.31 16.39 -9.80
CA VAL A 213 -14.96 16.93 -10.03
C VAL A 213 -14.94 17.94 -11.17
N ILE A 214 -15.74 17.71 -12.20
CA ILE A 214 -15.86 18.59 -13.38
C ILE A 214 -16.46 19.97 -13.05
N GLU A 215 -17.14 20.14 -11.92
CA GLU A 215 -17.59 21.46 -11.46
C GLU A 215 -16.43 22.27 -10.86
N VAL A 216 -15.41 21.59 -10.34
CA VAL A 216 -14.20 22.20 -9.77
C VAL A 216 -13.15 22.42 -10.85
N TYR A 217 -12.96 21.45 -11.73
CA TYR A 217 -11.98 21.46 -12.82
C TYR A 217 -12.61 20.92 -14.11
N PRO A 218 -13.18 21.79 -14.98
CA PRO A 218 -13.92 21.37 -16.17
C PRO A 218 -13.13 20.51 -17.17
N SER A 219 -11.79 20.61 -17.16
CA SER A 219 -10.89 19.83 -18.02
C SER A 219 -10.61 18.42 -17.49
N PHE A 220 -11.12 18.04 -16.31
CA PHE A 220 -10.92 16.72 -15.72
C PHE A 220 -11.47 15.61 -16.62
N LYS A 221 -10.73 14.51 -16.73
CA LYS A 221 -11.11 13.32 -17.50
C LYS A 221 -10.75 12.06 -16.73
N LEU A 222 -11.66 11.09 -16.75
CA LEU A 222 -11.44 9.74 -16.26
C LEU A 222 -12.34 8.78 -17.05
N GLY A 223 -11.75 7.77 -17.69
CA GLY A 223 -12.49 6.81 -18.49
C GLY A 223 -13.21 7.47 -19.67
N ASP A 224 -14.47 7.11 -19.88
CA ASP A 224 -15.34 7.74 -20.88
C ASP A 224 -16.06 8.99 -20.32
N ALA A 225 -16.78 9.71 -21.20
CA ALA A 225 -17.53 10.92 -20.81
C ALA A 225 -18.61 10.65 -19.75
N LYS A 226 -19.19 9.45 -19.74
CA LYS A 226 -20.22 9.06 -18.76
C LYS A 226 -19.60 8.82 -17.39
N THR A 227 -18.40 8.23 -17.35
CA THR A 227 -17.60 7.99 -16.15
C THR A 227 -17.11 9.30 -15.58
N THR A 228 -16.50 10.15 -16.42
CA THR A 228 -16.00 11.48 -16.05
C THR A 228 -17.07 12.31 -15.34
N LYS A 229 -18.30 12.34 -15.88
CA LYS A 229 -19.43 13.09 -15.28
C LYS A 229 -19.88 12.59 -13.91
N LYS A 230 -19.51 11.36 -13.52
CA LYS A 230 -19.91 10.73 -12.26
C LYS A 230 -18.83 10.81 -11.18
N VAL A 231 -17.61 11.23 -11.51
CA VAL A 231 -16.53 11.32 -10.53
C VAL A 231 -16.83 12.45 -9.56
N LEU A 232 -16.90 12.11 -8.28
CA LEU A 232 -17.03 13.07 -7.17
C LEU A 232 -15.66 13.33 -6.54
N VAL A 233 -15.50 14.44 -5.83
CA VAL A 233 -14.23 14.79 -5.17
C VAL A 233 -13.72 13.67 -4.25
N LYS A 234 -14.59 13.06 -3.45
CA LYS A 234 -14.22 11.91 -2.58
C LYS A 234 -13.68 10.71 -3.37
N ASN A 235 -14.04 10.58 -4.65
CA ASN A 235 -13.57 9.49 -5.48
C ASN A 235 -12.10 9.61 -5.84
N LEU A 236 -11.51 10.81 -5.77
CA LEU A 236 -10.09 11.06 -6.02
C LEU A 236 -9.17 10.46 -4.95
N ILE A 237 -9.67 10.23 -3.74
CA ILE A 237 -8.87 9.76 -2.59
C ILE A 237 -9.30 8.41 -2.02
N CYS A 238 -10.49 7.91 -2.35
CA CYS A 238 -11.02 6.66 -1.76
C CYS A 238 -10.42 5.37 -2.35
N ALA A 239 -9.65 5.46 -3.45
CA ALA A 239 -9.20 4.30 -4.22
C ALA A 239 -10.35 3.34 -4.63
N CYS A 240 -11.52 3.92 -4.94
CA CYS A 240 -12.79 3.20 -5.12
C CYS A 240 -13.46 3.46 -6.48
N THR A 241 -12.74 4.02 -7.46
CA THR A 241 -13.26 4.25 -8.83
C THR A 241 -13.09 3.06 -9.75
N GLY A 242 -12.33 2.05 -9.31
CA GLY A 242 -11.87 0.97 -10.18
C GLY A 242 -10.67 1.34 -11.04
N LEU A 243 -9.99 2.45 -10.75
CA LEU A 243 -8.82 2.85 -11.52
C LEU A 243 -7.57 2.11 -11.00
N PRO A 244 -6.88 1.32 -11.85
CA PRO A 244 -5.65 0.64 -11.45
C PRO A 244 -4.51 1.63 -11.18
N ARG A 245 -3.43 1.12 -10.58
CA ARG A 245 -2.17 1.85 -10.50
C ARG A 245 -1.52 1.91 -11.88
N GLN A 246 -0.82 2.99 -12.18
CA GLN A 246 -0.02 3.15 -13.39
C GLN A 246 1.20 3.99 -13.02
N ASP A 247 2.23 3.30 -12.55
CA ASP A 247 3.36 3.94 -11.87
C ASP A 247 4.66 3.89 -12.68
N LEU A 248 4.74 3.12 -13.77
CA LEU A 248 5.99 2.97 -14.53
C LEU A 248 6.40 4.28 -15.20
N GLU A 249 5.47 5.02 -15.77
CA GLU A 249 5.69 6.33 -16.35
C GLU A 249 6.22 7.29 -15.28
N TRP A 250 5.65 7.27 -14.08
CA TRP A 250 6.17 8.04 -12.97
C TRP A 250 7.58 7.57 -12.57
N ILE A 251 7.84 6.28 -12.43
CA ILE A 251 9.16 5.75 -12.02
C ILE A 251 10.27 6.12 -13.02
N PHE A 252 9.99 6.01 -14.32
CA PHE A 252 11.00 6.23 -15.37
C PHE A 252 11.07 7.69 -15.86
N GLU A 253 9.97 8.44 -15.81
CA GLU A 253 9.87 9.79 -16.37
C GLU A 253 9.64 10.88 -15.31
N PHE A 254 9.76 10.60 -14.00
CA PHE A 254 9.47 11.58 -12.93
C PHE A 254 10.16 12.93 -13.11
N LYS A 255 11.35 12.96 -13.72
CA LYS A 255 12.14 14.18 -13.94
C LYS A 255 11.42 15.20 -14.83
N ASN A 256 10.58 14.72 -15.74
CA ASN A 256 9.86 15.54 -16.72
C ASN A 256 8.35 15.63 -16.40
N ALA A 257 7.90 14.99 -15.32
CA ALA A 257 6.49 14.99 -14.95
C ALA A 257 6.06 16.36 -14.45
N THR A 258 4.98 16.88 -15.01
CA THR A 258 4.28 18.07 -14.52
C THR A 258 2.90 17.69 -14.00
N PRO A 259 2.23 18.55 -13.23
CA PRO A 259 0.83 18.35 -12.87
C PRO A 259 -0.07 18.14 -14.09
N GLU A 260 0.12 18.90 -15.17
CA GLU A 260 -0.65 18.77 -16.41
C GLU A 260 -0.38 17.45 -17.11
N SER A 261 0.88 17.01 -17.22
CA SER A 261 1.19 15.71 -17.82
C SER A 261 0.61 14.55 -17.01
N THR A 262 0.59 14.69 -15.68
CA THR A 262 0.00 13.73 -14.74
C THR A 262 -1.52 13.63 -14.94
N LEU A 263 -2.22 14.76 -15.04
CA LEU A 263 -3.67 14.79 -15.32
C LEU A 263 -3.99 14.32 -16.74
N ALA A 264 -3.13 14.61 -17.72
CA ALA A 264 -3.29 14.13 -19.09
C ALA A 264 -3.16 12.60 -19.16
N LEU A 265 -2.16 12.02 -18.50
CA LEU A 265 -1.99 10.57 -18.38
C LEU A 265 -3.22 9.93 -17.72
N LEU A 266 -3.67 10.47 -16.58
CA LEU A 266 -4.90 10.03 -15.92
C LEU A 266 -6.10 10.02 -16.87
N GLY A 267 -6.23 11.05 -17.71
CA GLY A 267 -7.30 11.18 -18.69
C GLY A 267 -7.31 10.10 -19.79
N THR A 268 -6.21 9.37 -19.99
CA THR A 268 -6.11 8.25 -20.93
C THR A 268 -6.55 6.91 -20.33
N MET A 269 -6.64 6.84 -19.00
CA MET A 269 -6.87 5.58 -18.29
C MET A 269 -8.35 5.20 -18.26
N GLN A 270 -8.60 3.89 -18.17
CA GLN A 270 -9.93 3.32 -18.01
C GLN A 270 -10.06 2.57 -16.68
N PRO A 271 -11.17 2.74 -15.94
CA PRO A 271 -11.46 1.87 -14.80
C PRO A 271 -11.61 0.40 -15.24
N THR A 272 -11.11 -0.53 -14.42
CA THR A 272 -11.25 -1.98 -14.64
C THR A 272 -12.42 -2.60 -13.84
N SER A 273 -13.13 -1.79 -13.06
CA SER A 273 -14.32 -2.18 -12.29
C SER A 273 -15.32 -1.03 -12.16
N LYS A 274 -16.49 -1.32 -11.58
CA LYS A 274 -17.47 -0.29 -11.21
C LYS A 274 -17.01 0.46 -9.94
N PHE A 275 -17.58 1.64 -9.73
CA PHE A 275 -17.32 2.44 -8.54
C PHE A 275 -17.77 1.66 -7.29
N GLY A 276 -16.87 1.57 -6.31
CA GLY A 276 -17.09 0.85 -5.05
C GLY A 276 -17.02 -0.68 -5.16
N GLU A 277 -16.75 -1.25 -6.34
CA GLU A 277 -16.70 -2.70 -6.53
C GLU A 277 -15.43 -3.32 -5.94
N VAL A 278 -14.27 -2.69 -6.18
CA VAL A 278 -12.98 -3.10 -5.61
C VAL A 278 -12.18 -1.88 -5.16
N PHE A 279 -11.29 -2.10 -4.21
CA PHE A 279 -10.24 -1.15 -3.87
C PHE A 279 -9.10 -1.28 -4.87
N GLN A 280 -8.75 -0.18 -5.55
CA GLN A 280 -7.58 -0.10 -6.42
C GLN A 280 -6.81 1.19 -6.14
N TYR A 281 -5.58 1.01 -5.66
CA TYR A 281 -4.69 2.10 -5.32
C TYR A 281 -4.23 2.83 -6.60
N SER A 282 -4.31 4.17 -6.61
CA SER A 282 -3.85 4.97 -7.75
C SER A 282 -3.18 6.26 -7.29
N ASN A 283 -1.89 6.41 -7.63
CA ASN A 283 -1.14 7.63 -7.36
C ASN A 283 -1.69 8.82 -8.17
N LEU A 284 -2.12 8.58 -9.41
CA LEU A 284 -2.63 9.61 -10.31
C LEU A 284 -3.94 10.21 -9.82
N MET A 285 -4.82 9.38 -9.23
CA MET A 285 -6.06 9.88 -8.60
C MET A 285 -5.75 10.76 -7.37
N ALA A 286 -4.82 10.34 -6.52
CA ALA A 286 -4.42 11.13 -5.36
C ALA A 286 -3.72 12.44 -5.75
N ALA A 287 -2.89 12.43 -6.80
CA ALA A 287 -2.28 13.64 -7.37
C ALA A 287 -3.35 14.59 -7.92
N ALA A 288 -4.32 14.07 -8.69
CA ALA A 288 -5.44 14.85 -9.19
C ALA A 288 -6.25 15.48 -8.05
N ALA A 289 -6.42 14.77 -6.92
CA ALA A 289 -7.08 15.31 -5.75
C ALA A 289 -6.41 16.59 -5.24
N GLY A 290 -5.07 16.56 -5.09
CA GLY A 290 -4.28 17.72 -4.68
C GLY A 290 -4.40 18.88 -5.67
N TYR A 291 -4.05 18.65 -6.93
CA TYR A 291 -4.02 19.71 -7.95
C TYR A 291 -5.40 20.33 -8.21
N ILE A 292 -6.46 19.53 -8.30
CA ILE A 292 -7.81 20.02 -8.56
C ILE A 292 -8.37 20.76 -7.34
N GLY A 293 -8.13 20.23 -6.13
CA GLY A 293 -8.56 20.88 -4.91
C GLY A 293 -7.95 22.27 -4.74
N THR A 294 -6.66 22.43 -5.07
CA THR A 294 -5.97 23.71 -4.90
C THR A 294 -6.15 24.67 -6.08
N HIS A 295 -6.43 24.16 -7.28
CA HIS A 295 -6.86 24.99 -8.41
C HIS A 295 -8.10 25.83 -8.07
N LEU A 296 -9.02 25.31 -7.27
CA LEU A 296 -10.21 26.05 -6.82
C LEU A 296 -9.86 27.34 -6.06
N VAL A 297 -8.81 27.31 -5.24
CA VAL A 297 -8.41 28.46 -4.40
C VAL A 297 -7.41 29.37 -5.08
N SER A 298 -6.66 28.87 -6.05
CA SER A 298 -5.65 29.61 -6.81
C SER A 298 -5.77 29.35 -8.33
N PRO A 299 -6.90 29.71 -8.98
CA PRO A 299 -7.21 29.29 -10.36
C PRO A 299 -6.27 29.88 -11.42
N ASN A 300 -5.57 30.97 -11.09
CA ASN A 300 -4.63 31.65 -11.99
C ASN A 300 -3.17 31.19 -11.81
N ARG A 301 -2.91 30.24 -10.90
CA ARG A 301 -1.57 29.68 -10.69
C ARG A 301 -1.41 28.36 -11.43
N GLU A 302 -0.16 28.05 -11.76
CA GLU A 302 0.25 26.71 -12.17
C GLU A 302 -0.12 25.71 -11.04
N LEU A 303 -0.58 24.52 -11.42
CA LEU A 303 -1.23 23.57 -10.50
C LEU A 303 -0.31 23.10 -9.36
N GLY A 304 0.97 22.88 -9.65
CA GLY A 304 1.99 22.48 -8.69
C GLY A 304 2.27 23.59 -7.69
N ALA A 305 2.54 24.80 -8.19
CA ALA A 305 2.76 25.98 -7.36
C ALA A 305 1.54 26.32 -6.48
N ALA A 306 0.32 26.12 -6.99
CA ALA A 306 -0.90 26.26 -6.21
C ALA A 306 -1.01 25.21 -5.09
N TYR A 307 -0.60 23.97 -5.37
CA TYR A 307 -0.57 22.90 -4.39
C TYR A 307 0.46 23.16 -3.27
N ASP A 308 1.68 23.51 -3.65
CA ASP A 308 2.76 23.79 -2.70
C ASP A 308 2.43 24.96 -1.78
N GLU A 309 1.89 26.05 -2.33
CA GLU A 309 1.45 27.21 -1.55
C GLU A 309 0.33 26.84 -0.56
N ALA A 310 -0.67 26.08 -1.03
CA ALA A 310 -1.79 25.67 -0.19
C ALA A 310 -1.33 24.72 0.94
N MET A 311 -0.43 23.78 0.64
CA MET A 311 0.20 22.91 1.63
C MET A 311 0.95 23.72 2.68
N GLN A 312 1.76 24.69 2.25
CA GLN A 312 2.50 25.56 3.16
C GLN A 312 1.56 26.32 4.10
N GLN A 313 0.59 27.04 3.53
CA GLN A 313 -0.26 27.97 4.28
C GLN A 313 -1.28 27.27 5.18
N LYS A 314 -1.83 26.13 4.74
CA LYS A 314 -2.95 25.46 5.43
C LYS A 314 -2.50 24.30 6.31
N ILE A 315 -1.37 23.67 6.01
CA ILE A 315 -0.91 22.47 6.72
C ILE A 315 0.40 22.75 7.44
N PHE A 316 1.46 23.13 6.73
CA PHE A 316 2.79 23.18 7.32
C PHE A 316 2.97 24.35 8.29
N ASP A 317 2.59 25.57 7.91
CA ASP A 317 2.72 26.76 8.78
C ASP A 317 1.89 26.63 10.07
N PRO A 318 0.60 26.25 10.03
CA PRO A 318 -0.21 26.12 11.25
C PRO A 318 0.27 25.01 12.19
N LEU A 319 0.87 23.94 11.65
CA LEU A 319 1.46 22.85 12.43
C LEU A 319 2.91 23.11 12.84
N GLY A 320 3.51 24.23 12.43
CA GLY A 320 4.90 24.57 12.74
C GLY A 320 5.93 23.70 12.02
N MET A 321 5.58 23.08 10.90
CA MET A 321 6.46 22.24 10.08
C MET A 321 7.36 23.10 9.19
N LYS A 322 8.51 23.52 9.73
CA LYS A 322 9.40 24.52 9.09
C LYS A 322 10.44 23.93 8.13
N SER A 323 10.45 22.62 7.94
CA SER A 323 11.45 21.90 7.14
C SER A 323 10.78 20.68 6.52
N THR A 324 10.07 20.89 5.42
CA THR A 324 9.22 19.89 4.77
C THR A 324 9.25 20.07 3.26
#